data_AF-G5E0Z1-F1
#
_entry.id   AF-G5E0Z1-F1
#
_cell.length_a   1.000
_cell.length_b   1.000
_cell.length_c   1.000
_cell.angle_alpha   90.00
_cell.angle_beta   90.00
_cell.angle_gamma   90.00
#
_symmetry.space_group_name_H-M   'P 1'
#
loop_
_entity.id
_entity.type
_entity.pdbx_description
1 polymer ?
#
loop_
_entity_poly.entity_id
_entity_poly.type
_entity_poly.pdbx_seq_one_letter_code
_entity_poly.pdbx_strand_id
1 'polypeptide(L)'
;MPAYHSTLMESDSKLIGNMALLPIRSQFKGPTPRETDTDIIDEAIYLKANVFFKNYEKNEADRTLIYITLYINAMYVKPANKQEDEIMRAYLQLRQETGLRLCEKVFDPQNDKPSKWWMCFVKKQFMNKSLSGPGQ
;
A
#
# COMPACT_ATOMS: atom_id res chain seq x y z
N MET A 1 2.32 -11.58 -19.36
CA MET A 1 1.19 -11.57 -18.39
C MET A 1 0.92 -10.11 -18.01
N PRO A 2 -0.34 -9.66 -18.01
CA PRO A 2 -0.71 -8.33 -17.51
C PRO A 2 -0.60 -8.28 -15.98
N ALA A 3 -0.52 -7.07 -15.41
CA ALA A 3 -0.53 -6.88 -13.97
C ALA A 3 -1.93 -7.11 -13.38
N TYR A 4 -2.01 -7.43 -12.09
CA TYR A 4 -3.27 -7.64 -11.40
C TYR A 4 -3.82 -6.31 -10.89
N HIS A 5 -5.07 -6.00 -11.23
CA HIS A 5 -5.79 -4.79 -10.80
C HIS A 5 -6.64 -5.05 -9.56
N SER A 6 -6.89 -4.00 -8.76
CA SER A 6 -7.78 -4.10 -7.61
C SER A 6 -9.23 -4.33 -8.04
N THR A 7 -9.90 -5.25 -7.35
CA THR A 7 -11.32 -5.60 -7.57
C THR A 7 -12.29 -4.94 -6.58
N LEU A 8 -11.77 -4.16 -5.63
CA LEU A 8 -12.52 -3.62 -4.49
C LEU A 8 -13.19 -2.27 -4.77
N MET A 9 -13.16 -1.80 -6.01
CA MET A 9 -13.73 -0.49 -6.37
C MET A 9 -15.24 -0.63 -6.64
N GLU A 10 -16.05 -0.07 -5.75
CA GLU A 10 -17.49 0.06 -5.91
C GLU A 10 -17.87 1.44 -6.47
N SER A 11 -19.02 1.54 -7.15
CA SER A 11 -19.49 2.73 -7.87
C SER A 11 -19.62 3.99 -7.01
N ASP A 12 -19.77 3.82 -5.69
CA ASP A 12 -19.95 4.86 -4.67
C ASP A 12 -18.70 5.09 -3.81
N SER A 13 -17.57 4.47 -4.17
CA SER A 13 -16.29 4.62 -3.47
C SER A 13 -15.91 6.10 -3.36
N LYS A 14 -15.75 6.58 -2.13
CA LYS A 14 -15.32 7.96 -1.89
C LYS A 14 -13.92 8.16 -2.46
N LEU A 15 -13.73 9.25 -3.19
CA LEU A 15 -12.42 9.64 -3.70
C LEU A 15 -11.79 10.69 -2.79
N ILE A 16 -10.48 10.57 -2.59
CA ILE A 16 -9.67 11.57 -1.91
C ILE A 16 -8.52 11.99 -2.83
N GLY A 17 -8.65 13.18 -3.44
CA GLY A 17 -7.78 13.59 -4.54
C GLY A 17 -7.96 12.66 -5.75
N ASN A 18 -6.89 11.97 -6.15
CA ASN A 18 -6.85 11.04 -7.29
C ASN A 18 -6.82 9.56 -6.86
N MET A 19 -7.23 9.25 -5.63
CA MET A 19 -7.26 7.90 -5.06
C MET A 19 -8.65 7.52 -4.54
N ALA A 20 -8.94 6.23 -4.55
CA ALA A 20 -10.09 5.68 -3.86
C ALA A 20 -9.80 5.49 -2.36
N LEU A 21 -10.66 6.06 -1.51
CA LEU A 21 -10.66 5.88 -0.06
C LEU A 21 -11.44 4.60 0.27
N LEU A 22 -10.81 3.46 0.00
CA LEU A 22 -11.40 2.15 0.21
C LEU A 22 -11.43 1.78 1.71
N PRO A 23 -12.50 1.14 2.22
CA PRO A 23 -12.56 0.71 3.60
C PRO A 23 -11.42 -0.26 3.96
N ILE A 24 -10.87 -0.13 5.16
CA ILE A 24 -9.82 -1.03 5.68
C ILE A 24 -10.12 -1.48 7.11
N ARG A 25 -9.69 -2.68 7.46
CA ARG A 25 -9.75 -3.19 8.84
C ARG A 25 -8.57 -2.66 9.65
N SER A 26 -8.67 -1.44 10.17
CA SER A 26 -7.56 -0.83 10.91
C SER A 26 -7.89 -0.45 12.35
N GLN A 27 -6.95 -0.72 13.26
CA GLN A 27 -6.97 -0.22 14.63
C GLN A 27 -6.46 1.22 14.75
N PHE A 28 -5.77 1.71 13.72
CA PHE A 28 -5.22 3.07 13.70
C PHE A 28 -6.32 4.10 13.44
N LYS A 29 -6.14 5.30 13.99
CA LYS A 29 -7.05 6.44 13.75
C LYS A 29 -6.75 7.04 12.38
N GLY A 30 -7.78 7.29 11.60
CA GLY A 30 -7.65 7.99 10.33
C GLY A 30 -8.97 8.13 9.59
N PRO A 31 -8.95 8.77 8.41
CA PRO A 31 -10.15 9.12 7.64
C PRO A 31 -10.74 7.94 6.88
N THR A 32 -10.04 6.81 6.79
CA THR A 32 -10.48 5.65 6.00
C THR A 32 -11.66 4.94 6.69
N PRO A 33 -12.76 4.63 5.97
CA PRO A 33 -13.89 3.87 6.49
C PRO A 33 -13.46 2.49 7.02
N ARG A 34 -14.23 1.94 7.96
CA ARG A 34 -13.93 0.67 8.63
C ARG A 34 -15.08 -0.30 8.40
N GLU A 35 -14.99 -1.26 7.47
CA GLU A 35 -16.14 -2.17 7.26
C GLU A 35 -15.92 -3.42 6.38
N THR A 36 -14.71 -3.98 6.25
CA THR A 36 -14.48 -5.15 5.36
C THR A 36 -13.67 -6.28 5.99
N ASP A 37 -14.04 -7.52 5.68
CA ASP A 37 -13.31 -8.75 6.07
C ASP A 37 -12.03 -8.96 5.25
N THR A 38 -12.04 -8.55 3.98
CA THR A 38 -10.86 -8.48 3.09
C THR A 38 -10.72 -7.06 2.59
N ASP A 39 -9.53 -6.46 2.73
CA ASP A 39 -9.29 -5.08 2.32
C ASP A 39 -8.15 -4.93 1.30
N ILE A 40 -7.96 -3.69 0.85
CA ILE A 40 -6.94 -3.33 -0.16
C ILE A 40 -5.51 -3.65 0.32
N ILE A 41 -5.26 -3.73 1.62
CA ILE A 41 -3.95 -4.09 2.17
C ILE A 41 -3.74 -5.60 2.01
N ASP A 42 -4.76 -6.41 2.25
CA ASP A 42 -4.70 -7.85 2.02
C ASP A 42 -4.49 -8.17 0.53
N GLU A 43 -5.21 -7.46 -0.35
CA GLU A 43 -5.02 -7.55 -1.81
C GLU A 43 -3.59 -7.13 -2.20
N ALA A 44 -3.04 -6.05 -1.63
CA ALA A 44 -1.66 -5.62 -1.86
C ALA A 44 -0.62 -6.66 -1.44
N ILE A 45 -0.78 -7.24 -0.25
CA ILE A 45 0.12 -8.27 0.29
C ILE A 45 0.05 -9.54 -0.56
N TYR A 46 -1.14 -9.92 -1.02
CA TYR A 46 -1.35 -11.08 -1.89
C TYR A 46 -0.76 -10.85 -3.28
N LEU A 47 -0.96 -9.66 -3.84
CA LEU A 47 -0.44 -9.22 -5.14
C LEU A 47 1.04 -8.84 -5.10
N LYS A 48 1.82 -9.30 -4.12
CA LYS A 48 3.28 -9.15 -4.04
C LYS A 48 4.01 -9.50 -5.35
N ALA A 49 3.44 -10.38 -6.18
CA ALA A 49 3.95 -10.68 -7.53
C ALA A 49 3.97 -9.45 -8.45
N ASN A 50 3.16 -8.42 -8.18
CA ASN A 50 3.10 -7.19 -8.98
C ASN A 50 4.43 -6.43 -8.98
N VAL A 51 5.29 -6.60 -7.97
CA VAL A 51 6.63 -6.02 -7.90
C VAL A 51 7.52 -6.38 -9.12
N PHE A 52 7.21 -7.46 -9.84
CA PHE A 52 7.94 -7.89 -11.04
C PHE A 52 7.55 -7.16 -12.32
N PHE A 53 6.42 -6.44 -12.35
CA PHE A 53 5.96 -5.78 -13.57
C PHE A 53 6.51 -4.36 -13.68
N LYS A 54 7.04 -4.04 -14.88
CA LYS A 54 7.58 -2.70 -15.20
C LYS A 54 6.53 -1.73 -15.72
N ASN A 55 5.46 -2.25 -16.33
CA ASN A 55 4.37 -1.49 -16.93
C ASN A 55 3.06 -1.87 -16.22
N TYR A 56 2.36 -0.88 -15.69
CA TYR A 56 1.11 -1.04 -14.96
C TYR A 56 0.12 0.04 -15.44
N GLU A 57 -1.04 -0.36 -15.96
CA GLU A 57 -2.11 0.53 -16.39
C GLU A 57 -2.94 0.92 -15.16
N LYS A 58 -3.14 2.22 -14.90
CA LYS A 58 -3.45 2.72 -13.55
C LYS A 58 -4.93 3.10 -13.44
N ASN A 59 -5.74 2.31 -12.72
CA ASN A 59 -7.01 2.81 -12.16
C ASN A 59 -6.79 3.47 -10.78
N GLU A 60 -7.81 4.10 -10.21
CA GLU A 60 -7.74 4.81 -8.92
C GLU A 60 -7.41 3.90 -7.73
N ALA A 61 -7.94 2.67 -7.71
CA ALA A 61 -7.67 1.66 -6.68
C ALA A 61 -6.24 1.09 -6.81
N ASP A 62 -5.75 0.96 -8.04
CA ASP A 62 -4.38 0.55 -8.36
C ASP A 62 -3.37 1.59 -7.90
N ARG A 63 -3.72 2.89 -7.91
CA ARG A 63 -2.86 3.91 -7.30
C ARG A 63 -2.72 3.65 -5.81
N THR A 64 -3.82 3.36 -5.10
CA THR A 64 -3.79 2.98 -3.68
C THR A 64 -2.95 1.71 -3.46
N LEU A 65 -3.11 0.68 -4.30
CA LEU A 65 -2.31 -0.55 -4.31
C LEU A 65 -0.82 -0.29 -4.53
N ILE A 66 -0.47 0.55 -5.51
CA ILE A 66 0.89 0.99 -5.83
C ILE A 66 1.49 1.75 -4.64
N TYR A 67 0.72 2.63 -3.98
CA TYR A 67 1.18 3.38 -2.81
C TYR A 67 1.47 2.49 -1.61
N ILE A 68 0.60 1.51 -1.36
CA ILE A 68 0.82 0.47 -0.33
C ILE A 68 2.09 -0.34 -0.68
N THR A 69 2.28 -0.67 -1.95
CA THR A 69 3.42 -1.46 -2.44
C THR A 69 4.74 -0.70 -2.45
N LEU A 70 4.75 0.62 -2.71
CA LEU A 70 5.96 1.45 -2.83
C LEU A 70 6.41 2.13 -1.53
N TYR A 71 5.73 1.92 -0.41
CA TYR A 71 6.13 2.35 0.93
C TYR A 71 6.80 3.75 1.05
N ILE A 72 5.97 4.78 0.98
CA ILE A 72 5.73 5.77 2.06
C ILE A 72 6.81 6.80 2.45
N ASN A 73 8.11 6.63 2.19
CA ASN A 73 9.06 7.71 2.55
C ASN A 73 9.11 8.87 1.53
N ALA A 74 8.70 8.64 0.28
CA ALA A 74 8.84 9.63 -0.78
C ALA A 74 7.75 10.73 -0.80
N MET A 75 6.69 10.61 0.01
CA MET A 75 5.49 11.48 -0.09
C MET A 75 5.12 12.21 1.21
N TYR A 76 6.07 12.38 2.14
CA TYR A 76 5.86 13.29 3.28
C TYR A 76 6.05 14.75 2.85
N VAL A 77 5.16 15.25 2.00
CA VAL A 77 5.10 16.67 1.66
C VAL A 77 4.16 17.33 2.64
N LYS A 78 4.58 18.42 3.29
CA LYS A 78 3.72 19.21 4.18
C LYS A 78 2.46 19.59 3.38
N PRO A 79 1.24 19.31 3.89
CA PRO A 79 0.03 19.51 3.11
C PRO A 79 -0.18 21.01 2.91
N ALA A 80 -0.49 21.43 1.69
CA ALA A 80 -0.71 22.84 1.34
C ALA A 80 -2.13 23.30 1.68
N ASN A 81 -3.09 22.38 1.74
CA ASN A 81 -4.50 22.65 2.00
C ASN A 81 -5.15 21.51 2.81
N LYS A 82 -6.40 21.73 3.27
CA LYS A 82 -7.14 20.77 4.10
C LYS A 82 -7.37 19.43 3.41
N GLN A 83 -7.57 19.44 2.09
CA GLN A 83 -7.78 18.22 1.30
C GLN A 83 -6.50 17.37 1.27
N GLU A 84 -5.33 17.99 1.08
CA GLU A 84 -4.04 17.32 1.17
C GLU A 84 -3.72 16.81 2.59
N ASP A 85 -4.17 17.50 3.63
CA ASP A 85 -4.04 17.03 5.02
C ASP A 85 -4.83 15.75 5.25
N GLU A 86 -6.06 15.67 4.75
CA GLU A 86 -6.88 14.46 4.81
C GLU A 86 -6.25 13.31 4.01
N ILE A 87 -5.69 13.61 2.84
CA ILE A 87 -4.92 12.64 2.02
C ILE A 87 -3.72 12.10 2.81
N MET A 88 -2.93 12.98 3.43
CA MET A 88 -1.79 12.58 4.24
C MET A 88 -2.20 11.71 5.43
N ARG A 89 -3.29 12.04 6.11
CA ARG A 89 -3.82 11.21 7.21
C ARG A 89 -4.26 9.83 6.73
N ALA A 90 -4.89 9.73 5.55
CA ALA A 90 -5.25 8.45 4.95
C ALA A 90 -4.01 7.60 4.64
N TYR A 91 -2.98 8.20 4.02
CA TYR A 91 -1.72 7.52 3.74
C TYR A 91 -1.00 7.04 5.01
N LEU A 92 -0.98 7.86 6.06
CA LEU A 92 -0.36 7.50 7.33
C LEU A 92 -1.08 6.33 8.00
N GLN A 93 -2.40 6.28 7.91
CA GLN A 93 -3.18 5.14 8.40
C GLN A 93 -2.86 3.87 7.61
N LEU A 94 -2.86 3.94 6.27
CA LEU A 94 -2.50 2.83 5.38
C LEU A 94 -1.08 2.32 5.65
N ARG A 95 -0.12 3.23 5.89
CA ARG A 95 1.26 2.89 6.29
C ARG A 95 1.28 2.02 7.53
N GLN A 96 0.66 2.50 8.60
CA GLN A 96 0.74 1.85 9.90
C GLN A 96 0.12 0.46 9.85
N GLU A 97 -1.03 0.34 9.20
CA GLU A 97 -1.74 -0.93 9.05
C GLU A 97 -0.97 -1.91 8.14
N THR A 98 -0.44 -1.44 7.00
CA THR A 98 0.37 -2.27 6.10
C THR A 98 1.63 -2.76 6.79
N GLY A 99 2.35 -1.87 7.47
CA GLY A 99 3.59 -2.23 8.19
C GLY A 99 3.34 -3.30 9.26
N LEU A 100 2.27 -3.15 10.03
CA LEU A 100 1.86 -4.13 11.04
C LEU A 100 1.61 -5.51 10.43
N ARG A 101 0.72 -5.60 9.42
CA ARG A 101 0.37 -6.87 8.79
C ARG A 101 1.52 -7.49 8.00
N LEU A 102 2.38 -6.66 7.42
CA LEU A 102 3.55 -7.14 6.70
C LEU A 102 4.54 -7.80 7.67
N CYS A 103 4.76 -7.26 8.86
CA CYS A 103 5.60 -7.89 9.87
C CYS A 103 5.11 -9.30 10.21
N GLU A 104 3.80 -9.50 10.40
CA GLU A 104 3.21 -10.83 10.66
C GLU A 104 3.42 -11.83 9.52
N LYS A 105 3.59 -11.36 8.27
CA LYS A 105 3.84 -12.21 7.10
C LYS A 105 5.32 -12.44 6.83
N VAL A 106 6.17 -11.47 7.18
CA VAL A 106 7.61 -11.50 6.92
C VAL A 106 8.33 -12.32 7.97
N PHE A 107 7.96 -12.21 9.25
CA PHE A 107 8.64 -12.89 10.33
C PHE A 107 7.98 -14.22 10.67
N ASP A 108 8.78 -15.25 10.88
CA ASP A 108 8.32 -16.56 11.33
C ASP A 108 7.90 -16.48 12.82
N PRO A 109 6.64 -16.81 13.17
CA PRO A 109 6.15 -16.73 14.55
C PRO A 109 6.93 -17.59 15.55
N GLN A 110 7.62 -18.64 15.10
CA GLN A 110 8.32 -19.58 15.98
C GLN A 110 9.74 -19.13 16.32
N ASN A 111 10.40 -18.39 15.43
CA ASN A 111 11.82 -18.09 15.56
C ASN A 111 12.20 -16.63 15.27
N ASP A 112 11.23 -15.77 14.96
CA ASP A 112 11.40 -14.33 14.68
C ASP A 112 12.42 -14.02 13.56
N LYS A 113 12.70 -15.00 12.70
CA LYS A 113 13.57 -14.79 11.53
C LYS A 113 12.75 -14.31 10.34
N PRO A 114 13.31 -13.39 9.53
CA PRO A 114 12.65 -12.97 8.31
C PRO A 114 12.64 -14.09 7.27
N SER A 115 11.49 -14.29 6.64
CA SER A 115 11.27 -15.29 5.61
C SER A 115 12.10 -15.01 4.37
N LYS A 116 12.87 -16.00 3.92
CA LYS A 116 13.68 -15.94 2.68
C LYS A 116 12.85 -15.56 1.44
N TRP A 117 11.57 -15.95 1.43
CA TRP A 117 10.63 -15.66 0.34
C TRP A 117 10.20 -14.19 0.34
N TRP A 118 10.35 -13.46 1.44
CA TRP A 118 10.15 -12.01 1.50
C TRP A 118 11.47 -11.27 1.31
N MET A 119 12.57 -11.77 1.85
CA MET A 119 13.89 -11.15 1.73
C MET A 119 14.43 -11.10 0.28
N CYS A 120 14.01 -12.02 -0.60
CA CYS A 120 14.41 -11.98 -2.01
C CYS A 120 13.88 -10.75 -2.78
N PHE A 121 12.95 -9.99 -2.19
CA PHE A 121 12.37 -8.78 -2.77
C PHE A 121 13.05 -7.48 -2.31
N VAL A 122 13.94 -7.54 -1.31
CA VAL A 122 14.56 -6.34 -0.70
C VAL A 122 15.28 -5.45 -1.71
N LYS A 123 15.90 -6.03 -2.75
CA LYS A 123 16.62 -5.29 -3.80
C LYS A 123 15.80 -5.09 -5.08
N LYS A 124 14.54 -5.50 -5.11
CA LYS A 124 13.68 -5.38 -6.29
C LYS A 124 13.02 -4.01 -6.32
N GLN A 125 13.09 -3.35 -7.47
CA GLN A 125 12.44 -2.08 -7.71
C GLN A 125 11.12 -2.31 -8.44
N PHE A 126 10.03 -1.80 -7.89
CA PHE A 126 8.75 -1.79 -8.58
C PHE A 126 8.66 -0.54 -9.47
N MET A 127 8.32 -0.71 -10.75
CA MET A 127 8.32 0.36 -11.75
C MET A 127 9.63 1.17 -11.83
N ASN A 128 10.78 0.53 -11.60
CA ASN A 128 12.10 1.18 -11.50
C ASN A 128 12.18 2.30 -10.45
N LYS A 129 11.25 2.34 -9.49
CA LYS A 129 11.31 3.24 -8.34
C LYS A 129 11.94 2.48 -7.18
N SER A 130 13.00 3.05 -6.62
CA SER A 130 13.65 2.54 -5.42
C SER A 130 12.91 2.99 -4.17
N LEU A 131 12.79 2.10 -3.19
CA LEU A 131 12.24 2.38 -1.86
C LEU A 131 13.23 3.18 -0.98
N SER A 132 14.52 3.00 -1.22
CA SER A 132 15.58 3.87 -0.72
C SER A 132 15.74 5.07 -1.65
N GLY A 133 15.78 6.28 -1.08
CA GLY A 133 16.23 7.45 -1.84
C GLY A 133 17.60 7.18 -2.48
N PRO A 134 17.97 7.89 -3.57
CA PRO A 134 19.27 7.67 -4.20
C PRO A 134 20.39 7.85 -3.16
N GLY A 135 21.09 6.75 -2.82
CA GLY A 135 22.28 6.77 -1.95
C GLY A 135 22.22 5.99 -0.61
N GLN A 136 21.31 5.04 -0.41
CA GLN A 136 21.40 4.04 0.68
C GLN A 136 21.50 2.61 0.16
#